data_AF-A0A358GKH0-F1
#
_entry.id   AF-A0A358GKH0-F1
#
_cell.length_a   1.000
_cell.length_b   1.000
_cell.length_c   1.000
_cell.angle_alpha   90.00
_cell.angle_beta   90.00
_cell.angle_gamma   90.00
#
_symmetry.space_group_name_H-M   'P 1'
#
loop_
_entity.id
_entity.type
_entity.pdbx_description
1 polymer ?
#
loop_
_entity_poly.entity_id
_entity_poly.type
_entity_poly.pdbx_seq_one_letter_code
_entity_poly.pdbx_strand_id
1 'polypeptide(L)'
;MIHSLRKQNWIAMILLPILFSGILVLAPSNHANAQGNRIPAEELKEISRLSFTLRDAYQTQYTIFIFAQDEEISTLTEEDLWTNNNPGDPTYTGTYRAALLKKGAPYGTVQSADIDLHSITLPQTWHYTIKSKEKLTPDMLFITEWGSSNFNLAKPFIIRSGVLQPLKFVDNKGKNINNFYPAARESGIRILSESRVQFKFYNNTVFKYEIETFKLNISKLELRLTDTRYLNFNQPTWPNSGIGDRAYLESLKNSAMKGILPNQPNIKLGMTHKSMLNTLKKAKFRENGEWGAYYIYSQYAIGFDSYLHELDNRSRIMVFNLFVEQRNLYPETVKLWLGKPQKEYLNEAEGGYDMIYKYGSRTLSFHYLEEDEQIYLITIY
;
A
#
# COMPACT_ATOMS: atom_id res chain seq x y z
N MET A 1 -18.85 80.01 5.29
CA MET A 1 -18.11 80.57 4.13
C MET A 1 -17.48 79.39 3.40
N ILE A 2 -18.27 78.54 2.73
CA ILE A 2 -18.65 78.59 1.30
C ILE A 2 -17.40 78.77 0.40
N HIS A 3 -16.88 77.65 -0.11
CA HIS A 3 -16.90 77.41 -1.56
C HIS A 3 -16.87 75.91 -1.87
N SER A 4 -17.97 75.45 -2.47
CA SER A 4 -18.08 74.24 -3.27
C SER A 4 -17.81 74.57 -4.75
N LEU A 5 -17.46 73.54 -5.54
CA LEU A 5 -17.76 73.31 -6.97
C LEU A 5 -16.88 72.12 -7.42
N ARG A 6 -17.35 70.88 -7.59
CA ARG A 6 -18.36 70.31 -8.51
C ARG A 6 -17.94 70.39 -9.99
N LYS A 7 -17.56 69.24 -10.56
CA LYS A 7 -18.09 68.63 -11.80
C LYS A 7 -17.35 67.29 -12.07
N GLN A 8 -17.81 66.23 -12.74
CA GLN A 8 -19.09 65.64 -13.14
C GLN A 8 -18.73 64.65 -14.28
N ASN A 9 -18.95 63.36 -14.05
CA ASN A 9 -19.33 62.26 -14.96
C ASN A 9 -18.78 62.17 -16.39
N TRP A 10 -18.10 61.06 -16.72
CA TRP A 10 -18.35 60.17 -17.89
C TRP A 10 -18.02 58.73 -17.45
N ILE A 11 -19.00 57.92 -17.04
CA ILE A 11 -19.57 56.78 -17.79
C ILE A 11 -18.58 56.09 -18.73
N ALA A 12 -18.08 54.92 -18.31
CA ALA A 12 -17.87 53.77 -19.19
C ALA A 12 -18.00 52.48 -18.37
N MET A 13 -19.22 51.99 -18.38
CA MET A 13 -19.66 50.70 -17.90
C MET A 13 -19.09 49.63 -18.82
N ILE A 14 -18.14 48.80 -18.34
CA ILE A 14 -17.88 47.49 -18.94
C ILE A 14 -17.86 46.46 -17.82
N LEU A 15 -19.07 45.97 -17.55
CA LEU A 15 -19.29 44.60 -17.12
C LEU A 15 -18.67 43.69 -18.18
N LEU A 16 -17.53 43.06 -17.88
CA LEU A 16 -17.11 41.88 -18.60
C LEU A 16 -17.66 40.67 -17.82
N PRO A 17 -18.73 40.00 -18.31
CA PRO A 17 -19.05 38.69 -17.80
C PRO A 17 -17.87 37.79 -18.20
N ILE A 18 -17.15 37.25 -17.21
CA ILE A 18 -16.33 36.06 -17.46
C ILE A 18 -17.36 34.96 -17.74
N LEU A 19 -17.74 34.87 -19.02
CA LEU A 19 -18.17 33.66 -19.67
C LEU A 19 -17.07 32.63 -19.37
N PHE A 20 -17.21 31.92 -18.25
CA PHE A 20 -16.88 30.51 -18.22
C PHE A 20 -17.89 29.82 -19.16
N SER A 21 -17.74 30.09 -20.46
CA SER A 21 -17.93 29.03 -21.44
C SER A 21 -16.98 27.95 -20.98
N GLY A 22 -17.55 26.99 -20.24
CA GLY A 22 -17.00 25.67 -20.10
C GLY A 22 -16.77 25.18 -21.52
N ILE A 23 -15.55 25.42 -22.00
CA ILE A 23 -14.93 24.53 -22.95
C ILE A 23 -14.85 23.23 -22.16
N LEU A 24 -15.95 22.46 -22.24
CA LEU A 24 -15.85 21.03 -22.32
C LEU A 24 -14.78 20.81 -23.38
N VAL A 25 -13.53 20.64 -22.93
CA VAL A 25 -12.56 19.88 -23.68
C VAL A 25 -13.13 18.47 -23.65
N LEU A 26 -14.16 18.25 -24.50
CA LEU A 26 -14.33 17.00 -25.18
C LEU A 26 -13.05 16.87 -25.98
N ALA A 27 -11.99 16.41 -25.29
CA ALA A 27 -10.88 15.78 -25.95
C ALA A 27 -11.57 14.79 -26.89
N PRO A 28 -11.37 14.91 -28.21
CA PRO A 28 -11.96 13.96 -29.12
C PRO A 28 -11.58 12.60 -28.57
N SER A 29 -12.58 11.75 -28.35
CA SER A 29 -12.39 10.32 -28.13
C SER A 29 -11.85 9.73 -29.43
N ASN A 30 -10.65 10.17 -29.81
CA ASN A 30 -9.74 9.41 -30.62
C ASN A 30 -9.38 8.25 -29.72
N HIS A 31 -10.26 7.25 -29.71
CA HIS A 31 -9.88 5.89 -29.43
C HIS A 31 -8.63 5.66 -30.27
N ALA A 32 -7.47 5.67 -29.62
CA ALA A 32 -6.25 5.21 -30.24
C ALA A 32 -6.54 3.75 -30.61
N ASN A 33 -6.97 3.52 -31.84
CA ASN A 33 -7.05 2.18 -32.38
C ASN A 33 -5.62 1.64 -32.30
N ALA A 34 -5.41 0.67 -31.41
CA ALA A 34 -4.19 -0.11 -31.41
C ALA A 34 -3.97 -0.58 -32.86
N GLN A 35 -2.85 -0.18 -33.45
CA GLN A 35 -2.52 -0.40 -34.85
C GLN A 35 -1.91 -1.80 -35.04
N GLY A 36 -2.51 -2.80 -34.38
CA GLY A 36 -2.04 -4.18 -34.38
C GLY A 36 -2.74 -5.03 -35.43
N ASN A 37 -2.11 -6.15 -35.79
CA ASN A 37 -2.73 -7.18 -36.61
C ASN A 37 -4.07 -7.59 -35.99
N ARG A 38 -5.08 -7.81 -36.85
CA ARG A 38 -6.43 -8.21 -36.42
C ARG A 38 -6.60 -9.71 -36.62
N ILE A 39 -7.20 -10.36 -35.64
CA ILE A 39 -7.50 -11.80 -35.68
C ILE A 39 -9.00 -11.99 -35.46
N PRO A 40 -9.70 -12.80 -36.28
CA PRO A 40 -11.11 -13.14 -36.07
C PRO A 40 -11.39 -13.64 -34.64
N ALA A 41 -12.57 -13.28 -34.11
CA ALA A 41 -12.95 -13.65 -32.74
C ALA A 41 -13.02 -15.17 -32.52
N GLU A 42 -13.48 -15.95 -33.51
CA GLU A 42 -13.52 -17.42 -33.39
C GLU A 42 -12.11 -18.03 -33.42
N GLU A 43 -11.24 -17.57 -34.32
CA GLU A 43 -9.84 -18.01 -34.37
C GLU A 43 -9.13 -17.73 -33.03
N LEU A 44 -9.33 -16.55 -32.43
CA LEU A 44 -8.77 -16.24 -31.11
C LEU A 44 -9.20 -17.21 -30.01
N LYS A 45 -10.46 -17.68 -30.02
CA LYS A 45 -10.93 -18.65 -29.03
C LYS A 45 -10.27 -20.02 -29.20
N GLU A 46 -9.95 -20.40 -30.44
CA GLU A 46 -9.33 -21.68 -30.76
C GLU A 46 -7.83 -21.71 -30.44
N ILE A 47 -7.10 -20.65 -30.78
CA ILE A 47 -5.64 -20.62 -30.63
C ILE A 47 -5.16 -20.21 -29.24
N SER A 48 -6.03 -19.63 -28.40
CA SER A 48 -5.63 -19.15 -27.08
C SER A 48 -5.63 -20.26 -26.03
N ARG A 49 -4.76 -20.13 -25.04
CA ARG A 49 -4.72 -21.03 -23.86
C ARG A 49 -5.32 -20.40 -22.62
N LEU A 50 -5.22 -19.07 -22.51
CA LEU A 50 -5.80 -18.32 -21.41
C LEU A 50 -6.69 -17.19 -21.95
N SER A 51 -7.75 -16.89 -21.22
CA SER A 51 -8.58 -15.73 -21.51
C SER A 51 -9.06 -15.04 -20.23
N PHE A 52 -9.11 -13.71 -20.26
CA PHE A 52 -9.52 -12.89 -19.12
C PHE A 52 -10.48 -11.81 -19.58
N THR A 53 -11.63 -11.71 -18.93
CA THR A 53 -12.54 -10.59 -19.17
C THR A 53 -12.17 -9.43 -18.26
N LEU A 54 -11.92 -8.24 -18.80
CA LEU A 54 -11.68 -7.01 -18.05
C LEU A 54 -12.57 -5.87 -18.55
N ARG A 55 -12.78 -4.86 -17.71
CA ARG A 55 -13.38 -3.58 -18.08
C ARG A 55 -12.35 -2.47 -18.02
N ASP A 56 -12.40 -1.53 -18.96
CA ASP A 56 -11.64 -0.29 -18.86
C ASP A 56 -12.30 0.70 -17.88
N ALA A 57 -11.69 1.89 -17.71
CA ALA A 57 -12.22 2.95 -16.85
C ALA A 57 -13.63 3.42 -17.25
N TYR A 58 -13.97 3.32 -18.54
CA TYR A 58 -15.28 3.66 -19.10
C TYR A 58 -16.29 2.50 -19.03
N GLN A 59 -15.94 1.42 -18.33
CA GLN A 59 -16.75 0.19 -18.21
C GLN A 59 -16.95 -0.56 -19.53
N THR A 60 -16.14 -0.28 -20.55
CA THR A 60 -16.13 -1.05 -21.78
C THR A 60 -15.51 -2.41 -21.51
N GLN A 61 -16.26 -3.47 -21.80
CA GLN A 61 -15.82 -4.85 -21.60
C GLN A 61 -14.95 -5.33 -22.76
N TYR A 62 -13.84 -5.98 -22.42
CA TYR A 62 -12.92 -6.63 -23.32
C TYR A 62 -12.58 -8.04 -22.83
N THR A 63 -12.27 -8.93 -23.75
CA THR A 63 -11.62 -10.21 -23.48
C THR A 63 -10.17 -10.11 -23.93
N ILE A 64 -9.25 -10.37 -23.02
CA ILE A 64 -7.83 -10.58 -23.30
C ILE A 64 -7.66 -12.05 -23.61
N PHE A 65 -7.02 -12.35 -24.73
CA PHE A 65 -6.66 -13.68 -25.18
C PHE A 65 -5.14 -13.81 -25.16
N ILE A 66 -4.61 -14.85 -24.52
CA ILE A 66 -3.17 -15.17 -24.51
C ILE A 66 -2.93 -16.36 -25.42
N PHE A 67 -2.09 -16.16 -26.43
CA PHE A 67 -1.84 -17.13 -27.49
C PHE A 67 -0.39 -17.07 -27.97
N ALA A 68 0.09 -18.15 -28.59
CA ALA A 68 1.35 -18.22 -29.31
C ALA A 68 1.10 -18.85 -30.69
N GLN A 69 1.91 -18.49 -31.69
CA GLN A 69 1.84 -19.09 -33.04
C GLN A 69 2.83 -20.25 -33.21
N ASP A 70 3.87 -20.24 -32.40
CA ASP A 70 5.01 -21.14 -32.35
C ASP A 70 4.91 -22.08 -31.13
N GLU A 71 3.69 -22.51 -30.80
CA GLU A 71 3.44 -23.28 -29.58
C GLU A 71 3.90 -24.74 -29.73
N GLU A 72 4.72 -25.19 -28.79
CA GLU A 72 5.11 -26.60 -28.62
C GLU A 72 4.37 -27.20 -27.41
N ILE A 73 3.92 -28.45 -27.55
CA ILE A 73 3.21 -29.18 -26.50
C ILE A 73 4.10 -30.27 -25.90
N SER A 74 4.11 -30.32 -24.58
CA SER A 74 4.71 -31.37 -23.77
C SER A 74 3.72 -31.82 -22.70
N THR A 75 4.05 -32.88 -21.97
CA THR A 75 3.27 -33.35 -20.82
C THR A 75 4.11 -33.22 -19.57
N LEU A 76 3.51 -32.71 -18.50
CA LEU A 76 4.15 -32.65 -17.20
C LEU A 76 4.47 -34.07 -16.72
N THR A 77 5.74 -34.33 -16.35
CA THR A 77 6.20 -35.68 -15.98
C THR A 77 6.13 -35.97 -14.49
N GLU A 78 6.17 -34.93 -13.67
CA GLU A 78 6.16 -35.00 -12.22
C GLU A 78 5.07 -34.07 -11.69
N GLU A 79 4.57 -34.35 -10.49
CA GLU A 79 3.62 -33.48 -9.84
C GLU A 79 4.29 -32.13 -9.53
N ASP A 80 3.64 -31.03 -9.92
CA ASP A 80 4.02 -29.72 -9.46
C ASP A 80 3.13 -29.35 -8.25
N LEU A 81 3.64 -29.71 -7.07
CA LEU A 81 3.03 -29.42 -5.77
C LEU A 81 2.75 -27.92 -5.57
N TRP A 82 3.35 -27.05 -6.37
CA TRP A 82 3.25 -25.61 -6.25
C TRP A 82 2.20 -24.99 -7.16
N THR A 83 1.88 -25.61 -8.29
CA THR A 83 0.86 -25.15 -9.23
C THR A 83 -0.41 -26.01 -9.22
N ASN A 84 -0.42 -27.08 -8.40
CA ASN A 84 -1.48 -28.10 -8.35
C ASN A 84 -1.69 -28.79 -9.71
N ASN A 85 -0.63 -28.85 -10.52
CA ASN A 85 -0.61 -29.60 -11.76
C ASN A 85 -0.14 -31.03 -11.51
N ASN A 86 -0.74 -31.96 -12.23
CA ASN A 86 -0.51 -33.40 -12.07
C ASN A 86 0.32 -33.95 -13.23
N PRO A 87 1.03 -35.07 -13.02
CA PRO A 87 1.64 -35.80 -14.14
C PRO A 87 0.59 -36.09 -15.22
N GLY A 88 0.93 -35.78 -16.47
CA GLY A 88 0.05 -35.89 -17.63
C GLY A 88 -0.64 -34.58 -18.04
N ASP A 89 -0.60 -33.53 -17.22
CA ASP A 89 -1.13 -32.21 -17.58
C ASP A 89 -0.36 -31.62 -18.79
N PRO A 90 -1.06 -31.08 -19.81
CA PRO A 90 -0.40 -30.51 -20.97
C PRO A 90 0.29 -29.20 -20.61
N THR A 91 1.56 -29.09 -21.02
CA THR A 91 2.39 -27.89 -20.89
C THR A 91 2.73 -27.35 -22.26
N TYR A 92 2.47 -26.06 -22.44
CA TYR A 92 2.63 -25.33 -23.69
C TYR A 92 3.72 -24.28 -23.56
N THR A 93 4.70 -24.30 -24.46
CA THR A 93 5.77 -23.29 -24.53
C THR A 93 5.72 -22.58 -25.87
N GLY A 94 6.00 -21.27 -25.89
CA GLY A 94 6.00 -20.48 -27.12
C GLY A 94 6.17 -18.99 -26.85
N THR A 95 6.16 -18.18 -27.91
CA THR A 95 6.28 -16.73 -27.80
C THR A 95 4.89 -16.11 -27.56
N TYR A 96 4.45 -16.12 -26.31
CA TYR A 96 3.10 -15.66 -25.96
C TYR A 96 2.88 -14.17 -26.20
N ARG A 97 1.72 -13.86 -26.79
CA ARG A 97 1.22 -12.50 -27.02
C ARG A 97 -0.19 -12.37 -26.49
N ALA A 98 -0.60 -11.11 -26.27
CA ALA A 98 -1.99 -10.79 -25.95
C ALA A 98 -2.73 -10.24 -27.17
N ALA A 99 -3.98 -10.64 -27.35
CA ALA A 99 -4.94 -9.96 -28.21
C ALA A 99 -6.11 -9.42 -27.37
N LEU A 100 -6.62 -8.26 -27.75
CA LEU A 100 -7.75 -7.61 -27.09
C LEU A 100 -8.98 -7.66 -27.98
N LEU A 101 -10.04 -8.31 -27.52
CA LEU A 101 -11.34 -8.35 -28.20
C LEU A 101 -12.36 -7.48 -27.44
N LYS A 102 -12.81 -6.39 -28.04
CA LYS A 102 -13.93 -5.60 -27.50
C LYS A 102 -15.21 -6.43 -27.59
N LYS A 103 -16.04 -6.43 -26.54
CA LYS A 103 -17.31 -7.19 -26.54
C LYS A 103 -18.17 -6.83 -27.76
N GLY A 104 -18.59 -7.85 -28.50
CA GLY A 104 -19.41 -7.72 -29.71
C GLY A 104 -18.64 -7.34 -30.98
N ALA A 105 -17.33 -7.12 -30.91
CA ALA A 105 -16.51 -6.92 -32.11
C ALA A 105 -16.23 -8.25 -32.81
N PRO A 106 -16.15 -8.26 -34.16
CA PRO A 106 -15.84 -9.47 -34.92
C PRO A 106 -14.33 -9.84 -34.94
N TYR A 107 -13.46 -8.89 -34.60
CA TYR A 107 -12.01 -9.07 -34.59
C TYR A 107 -11.38 -8.56 -33.29
N GLY A 108 -10.42 -9.30 -32.78
CA GLY A 108 -9.50 -8.85 -31.74
C GLY A 108 -8.27 -8.19 -32.35
N THR A 109 -7.61 -7.34 -31.57
CA THR A 109 -6.40 -6.62 -31.98
C THR A 109 -5.21 -7.10 -31.17
N VAL A 110 -4.16 -7.56 -31.84
CA VAL A 110 -2.90 -7.96 -31.18
C VAL A 110 -2.28 -6.76 -30.48
N GLN A 111 -1.88 -6.96 -29.23
CA GLN A 111 -1.30 -5.93 -28.36
C GLN A 111 0.22 -5.98 -28.41
N SER A 112 0.85 -4.84 -28.17
CA SER A 112 2.31 -4.73 -28.07
C SER A 112 2.84 -4.95 -26.64
N ALA A 113 1.96 -5.15 -25.67
CA ALA A 113 2.36 -5.38 -24.29
C ALA A 113 3.13 -6.69 -24.18
N ASP A 114 4.32 -6.62 -23.60
CA ASP A 114 5.08 -7.80 -23.22
C ASP A 114 4.40 -8.48 -22.03
N ILE A 115 3.95 -9.71 -22.25
CA ILE A 115 3.31 -10.52 -21.21
C ILE A 115 4.37 -11.23 -20.37
N ASP A 116 5.54 -11.49 -20.97
CA ASP A 116 6.66 -12.20 -20.37
C ASP A 116 6.16 -13.44 -19.63
N LEU A 117 5.52 -14.36 -20.37
CA LEU A 117 4.98 -15.62 -19.88
C LEU A 117 5.72 -16.74 -20.59
N HIS A 118 6.43 -17.58 -19.85
CA HIS A 118 7.30 -18.59 -20.45
C HIS A 118 6.55 -19.87 -20.87
N SER A 119 5.66 -20.35 -20.01
CA SER A 119 4.90 -21.58 -20.23
C SER A 119 3.50 -21.50 -19.62
N ILE A 120 2.61 -22.33 -20.15
CA ILE A 120 1.24 -22.52 -19.67
C ILE A 120 1.04 -24.01 -19.44
N THR A 121 0.86 -24.42 -18.18
CA THR A 121 0.47 -25.78 -17.83
C THR A 121 -0.99 -25.77 -17.43
N LEU A 122 -1.82 -26.52 -18.16
CA LEU A 122 -3.26 -26.56 -17.89
C LEU A 122 -3.63 -27.73 -16.97
N PRO A 123 -4.51 -27.52 -15.97
CA PRO A 123 -5.24 -26.28 -15.69
C PRO A 123 -4.37 -25.21 -14.99
N GLN A 124 -4.59 -23.94 -15.35
CA GLN A 124 -3.89 -22.80 -14.76
C GLN A 124 -4.88 -21.85 -14.06
N THR A 125 -4.78 -21.73 -12.74
CA THR A 125 -5.77 -21.01 -11.90
C THR A 125 -5.17 -19.88 -11.07
N TRP A 126 -3.86 -19.64 -11.15
CA TRP A 126 -3.13 -18.73 -10.26
C TRP A 126 -3.00 -17.29 -10.77
N HIS A 127 -3.58 -16.96 -11.93
CA HIS A 127 -3.69 -15.59 -12.44
C HIS A 127 -4.84 -14.84 -11.78
N TYR A 128 -4.68 -13.55 -11.53
CA TYR A 128 -5.69 -12.77 -10.82
C TYR A 128 -6.38 -11.79 -11.75
N THR A 129 -7.72 -11.84 -11.80
CA THR A 129 -8.53 -10.75 -12.34
C THR A 129 -9.21 -10.01 -11.21
N ILE A 130 -8.83 -8.74 -11.03
CA ILE A 130 -9.34 -7.89 -9.97
C ILE A 130 -10.39 -6.94 -10.53
N LYS A 131 -11.64 -7.14 -10.10
CA LYS A 131 -12.77 -6.34 -10.53
C LYS A 131 -12.85 -5.03 -9.76
N SER A 132 -12.84 -3.91 -10.50
CA SER A 132 -13.09 -2.61 -9.92
C SER A 132 -14.55 -2.51 -9.45
N LYS A 133 -14.73 -1.94 -8.26
CA LYS A 133 -16.04 -1.57 -7.70
C LYS A 133 -16.33 -0.08 -7.87
N GLU A 134 -15.41 0.68 -8.47
CA GLU A 134 -15.44 2.14 -8.50
C GLU A 134 -15.60 2.68 -9.91
N LYS A 135 -16.32 3.80 -10.02
CA LYS A 135 -16.49 4.51 -11.29
C LYS A 135 -15.14 5.07 -11.74
N LEU A 136 -14.86 4.99 -13.04
CA LEU A 136 -13.61 5.47 -13.66
C LEU A 136 -12.34 4.70 -13.27
N THR A 137 -12.49 3.54 -12.63
CA THR A 137 -11.37 2.64 -12.33
C THR A 137 -11.48 1.36 -13.16
N PRO A 138 -10.46 1.00 -13.95
CA PRO A 138 -10.46 -0.22 -14.75
C PRO A 138 -10.35 -1.46 -13.85
N ASP A 139 -10.79 -2.60 -14.37
CA ASP A 139 -10.38 -3.90 -13.83
C ASP A 139 -8.87 -4.09 -14.06
N MET A 140 -8.20 -4.84 -13.19
CA MET A 140 -6.77 -5.17 -13.31
C MET A 140 -6.60 -6.67 -13.58
N LEU A 141 -5.63 -7.01 -14.42
CA LEU A 141 -5.14 -8.37 -14.61
C LEU A 141 -3.75 -8.49 -14.00
N PHE A 142 -3.49 -9.57 -13.29
CA PHE A 142 -2.17 -9.95 -12.83
C PHE A 142 -1.81 -11.30 -13.42
N ILE A 143 -0.91 -11.30 -14.41
CA ILE A 143 -0.28 -12.51 -14.91
C ILE A 143 0.80 -12.90 -13.90
N THR A 144 0.87 -14.18 -13.59
CA THR A 144 1.65 -14.69 -12.47
C THR A 144 2.48 -15.86 -12.92
N GLU A 145 3.77 -15.78 -12.64
CA GLU A 145 4.73 -16.85 -12.89
C GLU A 145 5.35 -17.32 -11.58
N TRP A 146 5.96 -18.49 -11.62
CA TRP A 146 6.67 -19.04 -10.49
C TRP A 146 7.82 -18.09 -10.08
N GLY A 147 7.86 -17.71 -8.81
CA GLY A 147 8.91 -16.87 -8.24
C GLY A 147 9.86 -17.65 -7.35
N SER A 148 9.30 -18.30 -6.34
CA SER A 148 10.04 -19.13 -5.36
C SER A 148 9.09 -20.17 -4.76
N SER A 149 9.58 -21.01 -3.84
CA SER A 149 8.77 -22.03 -3.15
C SER A 149 7.55 -21.46 -2.41
N ASN A 150 7.52 -20.17 -2.06
CA ASN A 150 6.49 -19.56 -1.22
C ASN A 150 5.70 -18.38 -1.88
N PHE A 151 6.03 -17.98 -3.11
CA PHE A 151 5.28 -16.93 -3.83
C PHE A 151 5.40 -17.03 -5.35
N ASN A 152 4.46 -16.40 -6.05
CA ASN A 152 4.49 -16.12 -7.47
C ASN A 152 4.87 -14.65 -7.70
N LEU A 153 5.43 -14.34 -8.88
CA LEU A 153 5.70 -12.97 -9.33
C LEU A 153 4.53 -12.48 -10.16
N ALA A 154 3.85 -11.44 -9.70
CA ALA A 154 2.65 -10.90 -10.33
C ALA A 154 2.96 -9.65 -11.18
N LYS A 155 2.72 -9.75 -12.49
CA LYS A 155 2.85 -8.69 -13.49
C LYS A 155 1.48 -8.03 -13.74
N PRO A 156 1.31 -6.74 -13.40
CA PRO A 156 0.04 -6.05 -13.46
C PRO A 156 -0.24 -5.40 -14.82
N PHE A 157 -1.48 -5.51 -15.28
CA PHE A 157 -1.97 -4.91 -16.52
C PHE A 157 -3.34 -4.27 -16.33
N ILE A 158 -3.62 -3.22 -17.09
CA ILE A 158 -4.94 -2.63 -17.26
C ILE A 158 -5.26 -2.41 -18.72
N ILE A 159 -6.54 -2.22 -19.03
CA ILE A 159 -6.95 -1.70 -20.34
C ILE A 159 -7.19 -0.21 -20.23
N ARG A 160 -6.48 0.56 -21.04
CA ARG A 160 -6.65 2.01 -21.15
C ARG A 160 -6.88 2.36 -22.61
N SER A 161 -8.08 2.88 -22.91
CA SER A 161 -8.46 3.30 -24.26
C SER A 161 -8.32 2.19 -25.31
N GLY A 162 -8.68 0.94 -24.97
CA GLY A 162 -8.58 -0.20 -25.89
C GLY A 162 -7.18 -0.75 -26.11
N VAL A 163 -6.21 -0.35 -25.26
CA VAL A 163 -4.84 -0.87 -25.28
C VAL A 163 -4.55 -1.56 -23.94
N LEU A 164 -3.99 -2.77 -24.00
CA LEU A 164 -3.43 -3.44 -22.83
C LEU A 164 -2.13 -2.75 -22.43
N GLN A 165 -2.07 -2.23 -21.21
CA GLN A 165 -0.95 -1.45 -20.70
C GLN A 165 -0.38 -2.12 -19.45
N PRO A 166 0.93 -2.39 -19.39
CA PRO A 166 1.57 -2.85 -18.16
C PRO A 166 1.60 -1.71 -17.13
N LEU A 167 1.51 -2.08 -15.85
CA LEU A 167 1.73 -1.16 -14.73
C LEU A 167 3.11 -1.41 -14.12
N LYS A 168 3.68 -0.39 -13.48
CA LYS A 168 4.93 -0.49 -12.72
C LYS A 168 4.67 -0.33 -11.23
N PHE A 169 5.40 -1.05 -10.39
CA PHE A 169 5.38 -0.82 -8.96
C PHE A 169 6.36 0.29 -8.60
N VAL A 170 5.89 1.26 -7.83
CA VAL A 170 6.72 2.38 -7.35
C VAL A 170 6.57 2.53 -5.84
N ASP A 171 7.64 2.99 -5.19
CA ASP A 171 7.63 3.25 -3.76
C ASP A 171 6.74 4.45 -3.40
N ASN A 172 6.64 4.76 -2.10
CA ASN A 172 5.84 5.87 -1.62
C ASN A 172 6.31 7.25 -2.14
N LYS A 173 7.56 7.37 -2.61
CA LYS A 173 8.16 8.56 -3.23
C LYS A 173 8.06 8.57 -4.76
N GLY A 174 7.60 7.47 -5.37
CA GLY A 174 7.48 7.32 -6.82
C GLY A 174 8.74 6.79 -7.51
N LYS A 175 9.71 6.26 -6.77
CA LYS A 175 10.86 5.56 -7.35
C LYS A 175 10.42 4.17 -7.82
N ASN A 176 10.87 3.75 -8.99
CA ASN A 176 10.60 2.41 -9.51
C ASN A 176 11.13 1.34 -8.54
N ILE A 177 10.26 0.40 -8.17
CA ILE A 177 10.62 -0.82 -7.43
C ILE A 177 10.91 -1.92 -8.46
N ASN A 178 9.89 -2.31 -9.23
CA ASN A 178 9.97 -3.38 -10.22
C ASN A 178 8.73 -3.38 -11.15
N ASN A 179 8.73 -4.22 -12.19
CA ASN A 179 7.59 -4.47 -13.08
C ASN A 179 6.70 -5.64 -12.62
N PHE A 180 7.11 -6.35 -11.57
CA PHE A 180 6.35 -7.42 -10.93
C PHE A 180 6.37 -7.25 -9.41
N TYR A 181 5.49 -7.95 -8.69
CA TYR A 181 5.51 -7.96 -7.23
C TYR A 181 5.19 -9.34 -6.66
N PRO A 182 5.81 -9.77 -5.54
CA PRO A 182 5.52 -11.06 -4.93
C PRO A 182 4.08 -11.18 -4.44
N ALA A 183 3.46 -12.33 -4.69
CA ALA A 183 2.14 -12.69 -4.18
C ALA A 183 2.13 -14.15 -3.76
N ALA A 184 1.60 -14.44 -2.57
CA ALA A 184 1.34 -15.81 -2.13
C ALA A 184 0.46 -16.54 -3.15
N ARG A 185 0.61 -17.86 -3.19
CA ARG A 185 -0.29 -18.70 -3.98
C ARG A 185 -1.67 -18.69 -3.34
N GLU A 186 -2.70 -18.80 -4.17
CA GLU A 186 -4.09 -18.96 -3.72
C GLU A 186 -4.52 -17.95 -2.63
N SER A 187 -4.72 -16.69 -3.00
CA SER A 187 -5.00 -15.53 -2.12
C SER A 187 -3.78 -14.66 -1.76
N GLY A 188 -2.85 -14.50 -2.70
CA GLY A 188 -1.77 -13.51 -2.57
C GLY A 188 -2.17 -12.09 -2.93
N ILE A 189 -3.30 -11.88 -3.61
CA ILE A 189 -3.75 -10.57 -4.08
C ILE A 189 -5.22 -10.35 -3.72
N ARG A 190 -5.55 -9.17 -3.20
CA ARG A 190 -6.95 -8.73 -3.05
C ARG A 190 -7.12 -7.24 -3.34
N ILE A 191 -8.36 -6.82 -3.55
CA ILE A 191 -8.71 -5.41 -3.75
C ILE A 191 -9.27 -4.76 -2.48
N LEU A 192 -8.96 -3.48 -2.31
CA LEU A 192 -9.56 -2.58 -1.35
C LEU A 192 -10.30 -1.43 -2.06
N SER A 193 -11.06 -0.65 -1.31
CA SER A 193 -11.59 0.62 -1.82
C SER A 193 -10.48 1.58 -2.25
N GLU A 194 -10.86 2.56 -3.05
CA GLU A 194 -10.05 3.62 -3.66
C GLU A 194 -8.99 3.10 -4.62
N SER A 195 -9.36 2.10 -5.44
CA SER A 195 -8.48 1.53 -6.47
C SER A 195 -7.16 1.03 -5.87
N ARG A 196 -7.24 0.44 -4.68
CA ARG A 196 -6.10 -0.12 -3.96
C ARG A 196 -6.07 -1.63 -4.10
N VAL A 197 -4.88 -2.18 -4.19
CA VAL A 197 -4.61 -3.61 -4.25
C VAL A 197 -3.63 -3.97 -3.14
N GLN A 198 -3.88 -5.08 -2.47
CA GLN A 198 -3.01 -5.62 -1.44
C GLN A 198 -2.36 -6.90 -1.92
N PHE A 199 -1.07 -6.99 -1.68
CA PHE A 199 -0.26 -8.17 -1.88
C PHE A 199 0.08 -8.76 -0.53
N LYS A 200 0.03 -10.09 -0.43
CA LYS A 200 0.47 -10.85 0.74
C LYS A 200 1.43 -11.90 0.27
N PHE A 201 2.61 -11.99 0.87
CA PHE A 201 3.55 -13.07 0.63
C PHE A 201 4.29 -13.39 1.93
N TYR A 202 4.84 -14.60 2.04
CA TYR A 202 5.63 -14.97 3.20
C TYR A 202 7.06 -14.48 3.04
N ASN A 203 7.55 -13.66 3.97
CA ASN A 203 8.92 -13.16 3.96
C ASN A 203 9.78 -14.04 4.88
N ASN A 204 10.70 -14.80 4.28
CA ASN A 204 11.58 -15.73 4.99
C ASN A 204 12.66 -15.03 5.81
N THR A 205 12.99 -13.76 5.52
CA THR A 205 14.00 -13.00 6.28
C THR A 205 13.50 -12.70 7.69
N VAL A 206 12.22 -12.37 7.82
CA VAL A 206 11.61 -11.99 9.12
C VAL A 206 10.63 -13.04 9.66
N PHE A 207 10.40 -14.13 8.93
CA PHE A 207 9.47 -15.21 9.26
C PHE A 207 8.02 -14.73 9.52
N LYS A 208 7.53 -13.79 8.70
CA LYS A 208 6.19 -13.22 8.79
C LYS A 208 5.54 -13.15 7.41
N TYR A 209 4.21 -13.02 7.39
CA TYR A 209 3.54 -12.55 6.19
C TYR A 209 3.75 -11.04 6.05
N GLU A 210 4.30 -10.65 4.92
CA GLU A 210 4.41 -9.26 4.51
C GLU A 210 3.21 -8.87 3.67
N ILE A 211 2.61 -7.72 4.00
CA ILE A 211 1.49 -7.15 3.30
C ILE A 211 1.90 -5.77 2.77
N GLU A 212 1.82 -5.60 1.46
CA GLU A 212 2.00 -4.29 0.83
C GLU A 212 0.71 -3.85 0.14
N THR A 213 0.35 -2.58 0.34
CA THR A 213 -0.85 -1.97 -0.26
C THR A 213 -0.46 -0.94 -1.28
N PHE A 214 -0.81 -1.16 -2.54
CA PHE A 214 -0.58 -0.23 -3.63
C PHE A 214 -1.87 0.48 -4.04
N LYS A 215 -1.76 1.74 -4.47
CA LYS A 215 -2.85 2.52 -5.07
C LYS A 215 -2.58 2.71 -6.56
N LEU A 216 -3.58 2.42 -7.39
CA LEU A 216 -3.50 2.59 -8.83
C LEU A 216 -3.49 4.07 -9.22
N ASN A 217 -2.51 4.43 -10.04
CA ASN A 217 -2.48 5.69 -10.79
C ASN A 217 -2.56 5.40 -12.29
N ILE A 218 -3.77 5.50 -12.84
CA ILE A 218 -4.07 5.19 -14.26
C ILE A 218 -3.30 6.11 -15.22
N SER A 219 -3.12 7.39 -14.85
CA SER A 219 -2.47 8.38 -15.73
C SER A 219 -0.99 8.05 -15.94
N LYS A 220 -0.32 7.61 -14.87
CA LYS A 220 1.11 7.27 -14.86
C LYS A 220 1.41 5.80 -15.16
N LEU A 221 0.38 4.95 -15.18
CA LEU A 221 0.53 3.50 -15.28
C LEU A 221 1.37 2.92 -14.13
N GLU A 222 1.06 3.38 -12.90
CA GLU A 222 1.81 3.01 -11.69
C GLU A 222 0.89 2.40 -10.63
N LEU A 223 1.41 1.43 -9.89
CA LEU A 223 0.93 0.97 -8.60
C LEU A 223 1.87 1.55 -7.54
N ARG A 224 1.40 2.57 -6.81
CA ARG A 224 2.22 3.27 -5.80
C ARG A 224 2.03 2.67 -4.43
N LEU A 225 3.12 2.34 -3.73
CA LEU A 225 3.07 1.87 -2.35
C LEU A 225 2.43 2.92 -1.45
N THR A 226 1.39 2.53 -0.72
CA THR A 226 0.60 3.43 0.13
C THR A 226 0.47 2.97 1.57
N ASP A 227 0.75 1.70 1.86
CA ASP A 227 0.78 1.15 3.22
C ASP A 227 1.53 -0.19 3.25
N THR A 228 2.03 -0.57 4.42
CA THR A 228 2.71 -1.85 4.69
C THR A 228 2.17 -2.49 5.97
N ARG A 229 2.36 -3.80 6.15
CA ARG A 229 2.05 -4.51 7.40
C ARG A 229 2.76 -5.86 7.47
N TYR A 230 3.30 -6.21 8.64
CA TYR A 230 3.66 -7.60 8.94
C TYR A 230 2.60 -8.30 9.81
N LEU A 231 2.31 -9.56 9.47
CA LEU A 231 1.40 -10.43 10.20
C LEU A 231 2.10 -11.73 10.61
N ASN A 232 1.73 -12.25 11.79
CA ASN A 232 2.18 -13.57 12.22
C ASN A 232 1.61 -14.66 11.30
N PHE A 233 2.35 -15.76 11.12
CA PHE A 233 1.89 -16.90 10.31
C PHE A 233 0.53 -17.46 10.77
N ASN A 234 0.27 -17.44 12.09
CA ASN A 234 -0.98 -17.87 12.70
C ASN A 234 -2.11 -16.82 12.67
N GLN A 235 -1.90 -15.66 12.04
CA GLN A 235 -2.90 -14.60 11.89
C GLN A 235 -3.24 -14.40 10.40
N PRO A 236 -4.16 -15.19 9.85
CA PRO A 236 -4.43 -15.22 8.41
C PRO A 236 -5.30 -14.04 7.92
N THR A 237 -5.84 -13.23 8.83
CA THR A 237 -6.77 -12.16 8.45
C THR A 237 -6.03 -10.96 7.88
N TRP A 238 -6.33 -10.68 6.62
CA TRP A 238 -5.77 -9.54 5.90
C TRP A 238 -6.08 -8.19 6.59
N PRO A 239 -5.14 -7.23 6.59
CA PRO A 239 -5.37 -5.93 7.21
C PRO A 239 -6.29 -5.08 6.33
N ASN A 240 -7.41 -4.63 6.88
CA ASN A 240 -8.32 -3.68 6.24
C ASN A 240 -7.64 -2.33 5.93
N SER A 241 -8.36 -1.47 5.21
CA SER A 241 -7.88 -0.12 4.91
C SER A 241 -7.63 0.70 6.18
N GLY A 242 -6.50 1.40 6.22
CA GLY A 242 -6.19 2.36 7.30
C GLY A 242 -5.67 1.73 8.59
N ILE A 243 -5.39 0.42 8.61
CA ILE A 243 -4.81 -0.25 9.78
C ILE A 243 -3.35 -0.67 9.59
N GLY A 244 -2.73 -0.34 8.45
CA GLY A 244 -1.33 -0.60 8.17
C GLY A 244 -0.38 0.33 8.94
N ASP A 245 0.91 0.12 8.73
CA ASP A 245 1.98 0.77 9.47
C ASP A 245 2.08 2.26 9.16
N ARG A 246 1.77 2.70 7.94
CA ARG A 246 1.75 4.13 7.61
C ARG A 246 0.77 4.89 8.50
N ALA A 247 -0.47 4.42 8.56
CA ALA A 247 -1.53 5.08 9.31
C ALA A 247 -1.21 5.10 10.81
N TYR A 248 -0.64 4.01 11.33
CA TYR A 248 -0.19 3.92 12.71
C TYR A 248 0.96 4.87 13.02
N LEU A 249 1.99 4.91 12.19
CA LEU A 249 3.15 5.78 12.36
C LEU A 249 2.78 7.27 12.24
N GLU A 250 1.89 7.63 11.32
CA GLU A 250 1.34 8.99 11.24
C GLU A 250 0.55 9.36 12.50
N SER A 251 -0.23 8.43 13.06
CA SER A 251 -0.94 8.66 14.33
C SER A 251 0.04 8.85 15.51
N LEU A 252 1.10 8.04 15.57
CA LEU A 252 2.17 8.17 16.57
C LEU A 252 2.91 9.49 16.46
N LYS A 253 3.32 9.87 15.24
CA LYS A 253 3.94 11.17 14.95
C LYS A 253 3.06 12.32 15.42
N ASN A 254 1.77 12.29 15.08
CA ASN A 254 0.82 13.32 15.52
C ASN A 254 0.65 13.36 17.05
N SER A 255 0.69 12.20 17.72
CA SER A 255 0.63 12.11 19.18
C SER A 255 1.89 12.68 19.83
N ALA A 256 3.06 12.36 19.30
CA ALA A 256 4.34 12.89 19.75
C ALA A 256 4.43 14.41 19.56
N MET A 257 4.06 14.93 18.38
CA MET A 257 4.00 16.37 18.11
C MET A 257 3.13 17.13 19.11
N LYS A 258 2.05 16.51 19.60
CA LYS A 258 1.12 17.10 20.58
C LYS A 258 1.50 16.80 22.03
N GLY A 259 2.50 15.94 22.27
CA GLY A 259 2.87 15.46 23.60
C GLY A 259 1.70 14.75 24.31
N ILE A 260 0.94 13.93 23.58
CA ILE A 260 -0.23 13.22 24.11
C ILE A 260 -0.04 11.70 24.05
N LEU A 261 -0.69 10.99 24.95
CA LEU A 261 -0.74 9.54 24.92
C LEU A 261 -1.62 9.08 23.73
N PRO A 262 -1.14 8.19 22.84
CA PRO A 262 -1.94 7.68 21.73
C PRO A 262 -3.28 7.09 22.20
N ASN A 263 -4.36 7.41 21.47
CA ASN A 263 -5.74 7.06 21.80
C ASN A 263 -6.28 7.61 23.14
N GLN A 264 -5.52 8.47 23.84
CA GLN A 264 -5.91 9.12 25.10
C GLN A 264 -5.50 10.62 25.06
N PRO A 265 -6.10 11.44 24.18
CA PRO A 265 -5.65 12.82 23.92
C PRO A 265 -5.78 13.78 25.11
N ASN A 266 -6.54 13.37 26.14
CA ASN A 266 -6.67 14.04 27.42
C ASN A 266 -5.45 13.85 28.32
N ILE A 267 -4.62 12.82 28.12
CA ILE A 267 -3.40 12.58 28.89
C ILE A 267 -2.20 13.16 28.13
N LYS A 268 -1.48 14.07 28.79
CA LYS A 268 -0.43 14.88 28.15
C LYS A 268 0.85 14.88 28.96
N LEU A 269 1.97 15.01 28.27
CA LEU A 269 3.25 15.34 28.90
C LEU A 269 3.14 16.66 29.66
N GLY A 270 3.73 16.70 30.86
CA GLY A 270 3.65 17.81 31.79
C GLY A 270 2.37 17.84 32.65
N MET A 271 1.40 16.97 32.39
CA MET A 271 0.22 16.82 33.25
C MET A 271 0.65 16.32 34.64
N THR A 272 0.02 16.85 35.70
CA THR A 272 0.30 16.41 37.06
C THR A 272 -0.28 15.04 37.34
N HIS A 273 0.36 14.30 38.25
CA HIS A 273 -0.08 13.00 38.72
C HIS A 273 -1.53 13.04 39.23
N LYS A 274 -1.91 14.09 39.97
CA LYS A 274 -3.30 14.30 40.41
C LYS A 274 -4.30 14.38 39.26
N SER A 275 -3.99 15.16 38.22
CA SER A 275 -4.87 15.29 37.05
C SER A 275 -4.99 13.99 36.25
N MET A 276 -3.90 13.22 36.17
CA MET A 276 -3.89 11.91 35.52
C MET A 276 -4.76 10.90 36.26
N LEU A 277 -4.65 10.82 37.59
CA LEU A 277 -5.43 9.88 38.42
C LEU A 277 -6.95 10.09 38.30
N ASN A 278 -7.39 11.32 38.06
CA ASN A 278 -8.81 11.61 37.84
C ASN A 278 -9.32 11.15 36.47
N THR A 279 -8.43 10.80 35.56
CA THR A 279 -8.73 10.54 34.15
C THR A 279 -8.54 9.07 33.77
N LEU A 280 -7.49 8.44 34.28
CA LEU A 280 -7.18 7.04 33.98
C LEU A 280 -7.65 6.10 35.08
N LYS A 281 -7.95 4.86 34.69
CA LYS A 281 -8.13 3.75 35.64
C LYS A 281 -6.84 3.51 36.41
N LYS A 282 -6.95 2.78 37.53
CA LYS A 282 -5.80 2.34 38.32
C LYS A 282 -4.81 1.55 37.45
N ALA A 283 -3.53 1.87 37.56
CA ALA A 283 -2.44 1.13 36.92
C ALA A 283 -2.39 -0.33 37.38
N LYS A 284 -1.92 -1.23 36.53
CA LYS A 284 -1.73 -2.64 36.86
C LYS A 284 -0.56 -2.82 37.83
N PHE A 285 0.56 -2.17 37.51
CA PHE A 285 1.78 -2.22 38.30
C PHE A 285 2.38 -0.82 38.43
N ARG A 286 3.26 -0.67 39.41
CA ARG A 286 4.04 0.54 39.66
C ARG A 286 5.46 0.11 39.97
N GLU A 287 6.43 0.75 39.33
CA GLU A 287 7.85 0.50 39.57
C GLU A 287 8.67 1.77 39.43
N ASN A 288 9.94 1.73 39.85
CA ASN A 288 10.92 2.75 39.47
C ASN A 288 11.66 2.25 38.24
N GLY A 289 11.75 3.09 37.22
CA GLY A 289 12.71 2.94 36.14
C GLY A 289 13.92 3.84 36.37
N GLU A 290 14.76 3.97 35.35
CA GLU A 290 15.97 4.82 35.41
C GLU A 290 15.64 6.28 35.76
N TRP A 291 14.60 6.84 35.12
CA TRP A 291 14.29 8.27 35.16
C TRP A 291 13.15 8.68 36.10
N GLY A 292 12.60 7.73 36.87
CA GLY A 292 11.52 8.01 37.82
C GLY A 292 10.53 6.87 37.97
N ALA A 293 9.39 7.17 38.60
CA ALA A 293 8.29 6.23 38.77
C ALA A 293 7.59 5.97 37.44
N TYR A 294 7.18 4.72 37.22
CA TYR A 294 6.36 4.29 36.10
C TYR A 294 5.05 3.69 36.57
N TYR A 295 3.96 4.13 35.94
CA TYR A 295 2.63 3.54 36.11
C TYR A 295 2.33 2.70 34.88
N ILE A 296 2.24 1.38 35.06
CA ILE A 296 2.19 0.41 33.96
C ILE A 296 0.75 -0.03 33.70
N TYR A 297 0.36 0.05 32.45
CA TYR A 297 -0.91 -0.41 31.91
C TYR A 297 -0.68 -1.58 30.93
N SER A 298 -1.75 -2.10 30.33
CA SER A 298 -1.65 -3.26 29.45
C SER A 298 -0.87 -3.05 28.17
N GLN A 299 -0.78 -1.81 27.68
CA GLN A 299 -0.21 -1.49 26.36
C GLN A 299 0.77 -0.31 26.41
N TYR A 300 0.92 0.31 27.57
CA TYR A 300 1.78 1.46 27.75
C TYR A 300 2.16 1.63 29.22
N ALA A 301 3.20 2.42 29.47
CA ALA A 301 3.53 2.95 30.78
C ALA A 301 3.67 4.47 30.73
N ILE A 302 3.39 5.11 31.86
CA ILE A 302 3.51 6.56 32.04
C ILE A 302 4.60 6.80 33.08
N GLY A 303 5.68 7.47 32.68
CA GLY A 303 6.79 7.83 33.55
C GLY A 303 6.68 9.26 34.08
N PHE A 304 7.13 9.47 35.32
CA PHE A 304 7.07 10.74 36.05
C PHE A 304 8.46 11.32 36.33
N ASP A 305 8.52 12.62 36.59
CA ASP A 305 9.70 13.36 37.06
C ASP A 305 10.07 13.09 38.54
N SER A 306 9.59 12.00 39.15
CA SER A 306 9.85 11.66 40.55
C SER A 306 9.82 10.15 40.73
N TYR A 307 10.64 9.60 41.62
CA TYR A 307 10.59 8.18 41.99
C TYR A 307 9.37 7.86 42.87
N LEU A 308 8.99 6.58 42.99
CA LEU A 308 7.77 6.14 43.69
C LEU A 308 7.69 6.62 45.14
N HIS A 309 8.83 6.72 45.83
CA HIS A 309 8.90 7.17 47.22
C HIS A 309 8.79 8.70 47.37
N GLU A 310 8.96 9.45 46.27
CA GLU A 310 8.87 10.91 46.19
C GLU A 310 7.64 11.38 45.42
N LEU A 311 6.94 10.46 44.74
CA LEU A 311 5.84 10.75 43.84
C LEU A 311 4.66 11.38 44.60
N ASP A 312 4.38 12.65 44.31
CA ASP A 312 3.30 13.41 44.93
C ASP A 312 2.24 13.82 43.89
N ASN A 313 1.26 14.65 44.31
CA ASN A 313 0.19 15.12 43.44
C ASN A 313 0.64 16.15 42.38
N ARG A 314 1.85 16.70 42.52
CA ARG A 314 2.45 17.74 41.67
C ARG A 314 3.48 17.17 40.70
N SER A 315 4.05 15.99 40.96
CA SER A 315 4.89 15.25 40.02
C SER A 315 4.23 15.19 38.64
N ARG A 316 5.02 15.34 37.58
CA ARG A 316 4.54 15.53 36.21
C ARG A 316 4.90 14.36 35.33
N ILE A 317 4.01 14.06 34.39
CA ILE A 317 4.28 13.09 33.34
C ILE A 317 5.43 13.61 32.47
N MET A 318 6.47 12.80 32.32
CA MET A 318 7.62 13.09 31.46
C MET A 318 7.67 12.24 30.21
N VAL A 319 7.15 11.02 30.28
CA VAL A 319 7.35 10.04 29.20
C VAL A 319 6.16 9.09 29.07
N PHE A 320 5.88 8.71 27.83
CA PHE A 320 5.01 7.60 27.49
C PHE A 320 5.82 6.49 26.82
N ASN A 321 5.78 5.30 27.41
CA ASN A 321 6.35 4.07 26.84
C ASN A 321 5.21 3.25 26.25
N LEU A 322 5.29 2.85 24.99
CA LEU A 322 4.28 2.07 24.29
C LEU A 322 4.85 0.69 23.97
N PHE A 323 4.15 -0.35 24.43
CA PHE A 323 4.57 -1.73 24.20
C PHE A 323 3.98 -2.21 22.88
N VAL A 324 4.85 -2.54 21.91
CA VAL A 324 4.45 -2.74 20.51
C VAL A 324 4.76 -4.12 19.95
N GLU A 325 5.07 -5.10 20.82
CA GLU A 325 5.41 -6.47 20.44
C GLU A 325 4.39 -7.11 19.46
N GLN A 326 3.09 -6.83 19.63
CA GLN A 326 2.06 -7.37 18.75
C GLN A 326 1.92 -6.63 17.40
N ARG A 327 2.64 -5.52 17.23
CA ARG A 327 2.57 -4.70 16.02
C ARG A 327 3.44 -5.29 14.92
N ASN A 328 4.48 -6.09 15.19
CA ASN A 328 5.46 -6.53 14.17
C ASN A 328 5.99 -5.34 13.35
N LEU A 329 6.40 -4.26 14.01
CA LEU A 329 6.94 -3.07 13.37
C LEU A 329 8.46 -3.20 13.31
N TYR A 330 9.09 -2.85 12.18
CA TYR A 330 10.54 -2.96 11.97
C TYR A 330 11.17 -1.60 11.62
N PRO A 331 12.46 -1.38 11.90
CA PRO A 331 13.15 -0.11 11.66
C PRO A 331 13.02 0.41 10.22
N GLU A 332 13.20 -0.45 9.21
CA GLU A 332 13.06 -0.07 7.80
C GLU A 332 11.66 0.45 7.47
N THR A 333 10.61 -0.16 8.01
CA THR A 333 9.22 0.30 7.84
C THR A 333 9.01 1.67 8.49
N VAL A 334 9.62 1.92 9.65
CA VAL A 334 9.57 3.24 10.29
C VAL A 334 10.24 4.28 9.39
N LYS A 335 11.45 4.00 8.90
CA LYS A 335 12.21 4.88 8.01
C LYS A 335 11.50 5.13 6.68
N LEU A 336 10.81 4.12 6.14
CA LEU A 336 9.99 4.24 4.94
C LEU A 336 8.89 5.30 5.10
N TRP A 337 8.18 5.29 6.23
CA TRP A 337 7.00 6.12 6.43
C TRP A 337 7.25 7.45 7.15
N LEU A 338 8.17 7.49 8.11
CA LEU A 338 8.53 8.72 8.84
C LEU A 338 9.71 9.47 8.22
N GLY A 339 10.44 8.84 7.29
CA GLY A 339 11.62 9.41 6.66
C GLY A 339 12.89 9.15 7.46
N LYS A 340 13.94 9.93 7.19
CA LYS A 340 15.23 9.76 7.86
C LYS A 340 15.14 10.23 9.32
N PRO A 341 15.54 9.42 10.32
CA PRO A 341 15.61 9.85 11.71
C PRO A 341 16.69 10.92 11.90
N GLN A 342 16.56 11.73 12.95
CA GLN A 342 17.60 12.71 13.32
C GLN A 342 18.81 12.04 13.95
N LYS A 343 18.62 10.94 14.67
CA LYS A 343 19.68 10.10 15.24
C LYS A 343 19.27 8.62 15.20
N GLU A 344 20.24 7.76 14.96
CA GLU A 344 20.15 6.30 15.04
C GLU A 344 21.50 5.82 15.57
N TYR A 345 21.55 5.17 16.74
CA TYR A 345 22.80 4.73 17.36
C TYR A 345 22.59 3.51 18.26
N LEU A 346 23.66 2.74 18.47
CA LEU A 346 23.70 1.66 19.44
C LEU A 346 23.78 2.24 20.86
N ASN A 347 22.76 1.99 21.67
CA ASN A 347 22.74 2.27 23.10
C ASN A 347 23.32 1.07 23.86
N GLU A 348 24.63 1.11 24.10
CA GLU A 348 25.35 0.04 24.81
C GLU A 348 24.85 -0.19 26.24
N ALA A 349 24.29 0.84 26.89
CA ALA A 349 23.79 0.75 28.27
C ALA A 349 22.49 -0.05 28.36
N GLU A 350 21.60 0.10 27.37
CA GLU A 350 20.32 -0.60 27.30
C GLU A 350 20.37 -1.90 26.47
N GLY A 351 21.44 -2.10 25.69
CA GLY A 351 21.63 -3.31 24.90
C GLY A 351 20.76 -3.35 23.64
N GLY A 352 20.78 -2.28 22.84
CA GLY A 352 20.04 -2.19 21.58
C GLY A 352 20.28 -0.87 20.85
N TYR A 353 19.44 -0.56 19.86
CA TYR A 353 19.49 0.66 19.06
C TYR A 353 18.36 1.62 19.41
N ASP A 354 18.70 2.91 19.39
CA ASP A 354 17.76 4.01 19.52
C ASP A 354 17.62 4.76 18.20
N MET A 355 16.41 4.78 17.64
CA MET A 355 16.06 5.60 16.47
C MET A 355 15.16 6.76 16.89
N ILE A 356 15.62 7.99 16.70
CA ILE A 356 15.03 9.21 17.29
C ILE A 356 14.50 10.16 16.21
N TYR A 357 13.21 10.51 16.36
CA TYR A 357 12.54 11.56 15.61
C TYR A 357 12.22 12.77 16.49
N LYS A 358 12.71 13.96 16.11
CA LYS A 358 12.45 15.22 16.84
C LYS A 358 11.35 16.05 16.18
N TYR A 359 10.41 16.51 17.00
CA TYR A 359 9.28 17.36 16.62
C TYR A 359 9.17 18.57 17.55
N GLY A 360 9.95 19.61 17.29
CA GLY A 360 10.06 20.76 18.18
C GLY A 360 10.69 20.35 19.52
N SER A 361 9.99 20.59 20.63
CA SER A 361 10.43 20.19 21.97
C SER A 361 10.06 18.74 22.34
N ARG A 362 9.50 17.97 21.40
CA ARG A 362 9.02 16.60 21.63
C ARG A 362 9.83 15.60 20.83
N THR A 363 9.93 14.40 21.36
CA THR A 363 10.69 13.30 20.79
C THR A 363 9.81 12.07 20.65
N LEU A 364 9.97 11.36 19.54
CA LEU A 364 9.45 10.03 19.29
C LEU A 364 10.65 9.11 19.03
N SER A 365 10.90 8.20 19.97
CA SER A 365 11.99 7.21 19.87
C SER A 365 11.42 5.81 19.64
N PHE A 366 12.16 5.01 18.88
CA PHE A 366 11.89 3.61 18.63
C PHE A 366 13.11 2.81 19.09
N HIS A 367 12.87 1.74 19.84
CA HIS A 367 13.91 0.91 20.43
C HIS A 367 13.80 -0.53 19.90
N TYR A 368 14.92 -1.10 19.48
CA TYR A 368 15.05 -2.43 18.86
C TYR A 368 16.44 -3.01 19.16
N LEU A 369 16.60 -4.34 19.22
CA LEU A 369 17.87 -4.92 19.68
C LEU A 369 18.92 -4.98 18.56
N GLU A 370 18.51 -5.39 17.36
CA GLU A 370 19.36 -5.51 16.17
C GLU A 370 18.67 -4.92 14.93
N GLU A 371 19.41 -4.56 13.89
CA GLU A 371 18.90 -3.84 12.71
C GLU A 371 17.68 -4.51 12.03
N ASP A 372 17.63 -5.85 12.04
CA ASP A 372 16.56 -6.65 11.44
C ASP A 372 15.48 -7.10 12.45
N GLU A 373 15.63 -6.72 13.72
CA GLU A 373 14.68 -7.06 14.77
C GLU A 373 13.50 -6.09 14.87
N GLN A 374 12.44 -6.57 15.53
CA GLN A 374 11.24 -5.78 15.73
C GLN A 374 11.49 -4.65 16.74
N ILE A 375 10.81 -3.53 16.52
CA ILE A 375 10.65 -2.51 17.56
C ILE A 375 9.94 -3.16 18.75
N TYR A 376 10.58 -3.18 19.92
CA TYR A 376 9.97 -3.69 21.15
C TYR A 376 9.32 -2.57 21.97
N LEU A 377 9.87 -1.35 21.89
CA LEU A 377 9.41 -0.20 22.65
C LEU A 377 9.37 1.07 21.78
N ILE A 378 8.34 1.89 21.99
CA ILE A 378 8.25 3.24 21.44
C ILE A 378 8.09 4.24 22.58
N THR A 379 8.85 5.32 22.56
CA THR A 379 8.92 6.30 23.64
C THR A 379 8.55 7.70 23.13
N ILE A 380 7.68 8.41 23.86
CA ILE A 380 7.30 9.81 23.59
C ILE A 380 7.64 10.67 24.81
N TYR A 381 8.44 11.74 24.63
CA TYR A 381 8.85 12.66 25.70
C TYR A 381 9.05 14.12 25.23
#